data_AF-A0A0C3P0A4-F1
#
_entry.id   AF-A0A0C3P0A4-F1
#
_cell.length_a   1.000
_cell.length_b   1.000
_cell.length_c   1.000
_cell.angle_alpha   90.00
_cell.angle_beta   90.00
_cell.angle_gamma   90.00
#
_symmetry.space_group_name_H-M   'P 1'
#
loop_
_entity.id
_entity.type
_entity.pdbx_description
1 polymer ?
#
loop_
_entity_poly.entity_id
_entity_poly.type
_entity_poly.pdbx_seq_one_letter_code
_entity_poly.pdbx_strand_id
1 'polypeptide(L)'
;MPSQSFTAALLALSSAGLPWGVPSWQAITRIPGEPWSTVDNAPEDSPSLYVPEWTNRVAAQVNAYVTTVLGMPVGAQDHYMAKRVLDKDSAARTAWATFVSKRSSQWGINKIIDEVLETAGRAPNQMLRDLGTKSIYDCVTPLAQKLFGDDAYVGRGSFLKEAVIKFCRTILTLSWNRYRKGVARDDLCKLLKLYVRYDDQERRARVERYMADMVEMLRVVRKEPGSEDSDKLPKNLRDILLGLASEHDIQAITQALLVSIEDLDSAESVEPVELDLDAPIEPDWKEGVEALSKFSDEQLWQKLGIPDQRLPFFQQWTDPDGMIDPWSDEGQAWLQNMTEKRESLQPRWHQLVGIYRMLERVFEGKPILLMDGVGLGKTLQVLGVIACLAYYRYVYAKKKAFPGDFAGLKFNTPDGNVPDLSHVIVCPVNLKQQWESEIRRFLVPASFDLFPYTGRLDSRSAWWTELFTVSKQPLCQRIILATQTVSE
;
A
#
# COMPACT_ATOMS: atom_id res chain seq x y z
N MET A 1 -2.91 -3.42 13.55
CA MET A 1 -1.47 -3.43 13.95
C MET A 1 -1.41 -3.62 15.47
N PRO A 2 -0.37 -4.27 16.05
CA PRO A 2 -0.44 -4.63 17.47
C PRO A 2 -0.56 -3.36 18.31
N SER A 3 -1.58 -3.31 19.16
CA SER A 3 -1.81 -2.21 20.10
C SER A 3 -0.87 -2.27 21.32
N GLN A 4 -0.13 -3.37 21.50
CA GLN A 4 0.57 -3.71 22.73
C GLN A 4 2.10 -3.81 22.55
N SER A 5 2.86 -3.14 23.41
CA SER A 5 4.33 -3.18 23.45
C SER A 5 4.86 -4.42 24.17
N PHE A 6 6.14 -4.79 23.97
CA PHE A 6 6.78 -5.89 24.72
C PHE A 6 6.68 -5.69 26.24
N THR A 7 6.90 -4.46 26.71
CA THR A 7 6.77 -4.06 28.12
C THR A 7 5.37 -4.31 28.68
N ALA A 8 4.32 -4.00 27.91
CA ALA A 8 2.94 -4.23 28.32
C ALA A 8 2.58 -5.72 28.25
N ALA A 9 3.02 -6.43 27.21
CA ALA A 9 2.79 -7.86 27.06
C ALA A 9 3.45 -8.68 28.18
N LEU A 10 4.67 -8.28 28.61
CA LEU A 10 5.38 -8.91 29.71
C LEU A 10 4.69 -8.66 31.06
N LEU A 11 4.13 -7.48 31.27
CA LEU A 11 3.38 -7.18 32.49
C LEU A 11 2.06 -7.95 32.54
N ALA A 12 1.34 -8.02 31.41
CA ALA A 12 0.08 -8.74 31.29
C ALA A 12 0.22 -10.26 31.53
N LEU A 13 1.39 -10.86 31.26
CA LEU A 13 1.67 -12.25 31.63
C LEU A 13 1.54 -12.52 33.13
N SER A 14 1.77 -11.51 33.97
CA SER A 14 1.68 -11.62 35.44
C SER A 14 0.28 -11.97 35.91
N SER A 15 -0.76 -11.70 35.10
CA SER A 15 -2.13 -12.15 35.37
C SER A 15 -2.28 -13.67 35.41
N ALA A 16 -1.36 -14.40 34.78
CA ALA A 16 -1.32 -15.86 34.78
C ALA A 16 -0.28 -16.44 35.77
N GLY A 17 0.26 -15.62 36.68
CA GLY A 17 1.34 -16.02 37.59
C GLY A 17 2.69 -16.25 36.88
N LEU A 18 2.85 -15.70 35.68
CA LEU A 18 4.03 -15.84 34.82
C LEU A 18 4.68 -14.46 34.60
N PRO A 19 5.95 -14.35 34.19
CA PRO A 19 6.89 -15.43 33.98
C PRO A 19 7.92 -15.57 35.12
N TRP A 20 7.86 -14.72 36.13
CA TRP A 20 8.93 -14.55 37.12
C TRP A 20 9.14 -15.73 38.07
N GLY A 21 8.14 -16.58 38.25
CA GLY A 21 8.25 -17.84 39.01
C GLY A 21 8.76 -19.03 38.20
N VAL A 22 8.96 -18.88 36.88
CA VAL A 22 9.29 -20.00 35.99
C VAL A 22 10.81 -20.22 35.89
N PRO A 23 11.35 -21.41 36.20
CA PRO A 23 12.78 -21.66 36.16
C PRO A 23 13.44 -21.37 34.81
N SER A 24 12.79 -21.70 33.68
CA SER A 24 13.31 -21.41 32.35
C SER A 24 13.42 -19.90 32.08
N TRP A 25 12.43 -19.12 32.54
CA TRP A 25 12.46 -17.67 32.40
C TRP A 25 13.49 -17.02 33.33
N GLN A 26 13.62 -17.52 34.56
CA GLN A 26 14.65 -17.08 35.49
C GLN A 26 16.06 -17.39 34.95
N ALA A 27 16.26 -18.54 34.29
CA ALA A 27 17.52 -18.87 33.64
C ALA A 27 17.85 -17.90 32.48
N ILE A 28 16.85 -17.47 31.72
CA ILE A 28 17.01 -16.49 30.64
C ILE A 28 17.31 -15.09 31.19
N THR A 29 16.56 -14.65 32.19
CA THR A 29 16.62 -13.26 32.68
C THR A 29 17.61 -13.03 33.80
N ARG A 30 18.04 -14.10 34.49
CA ARG A 30 18.82 -14.11 35.73
C ARG A 30 18.16 -13.35 36.88
N ILE A 31 16.83 -13.23 36.84
CA ILE A 31 16.04 -12.59 37.88
C ILE A 31 15.34 -13.70 38.67
N PRO A 32 15.67 -13.93 39.95
CA PRO A 32 15.18 -15.08 40.72
C PRO A 32 13.70 -15.03 41.12
N GLY A 33 13.00 -13.92 40.86
CA GLY A 33 11.62 -13.71 41.30
C GLY A 33 11.02 -12.43 40.71
N GLU A 34 9.92 -11.99 41.30
CA GLU A 34 9.20 -10.81 40.79
C GLU A 34 10.05 -9.54 40.95
N PRO A 35 10.25 -8.74 39.89
CA PRO A 35 11.10 -7.55 39.94
C PRO A 35 10.73 -6.52 41.01
N TRP A 36 9.46 -6.52 41.45
CA TRP A 36 8.91 -5.62 42.46
C TRP A 36 8.86 -6.23 43.87
N SER A 37 9.46 -7.40 44.11
CA SER A 37 9.58 -7.97 45.46
C SER A 37 10.49 -7.12 46.35
N THR A 38 10.05 -6.89 47.58
CA THR A 38 10.81 -6.20 48.64
C THR A 38 11.06 -7.15 49.81
N VAL A 39 12.10 -6.89 50.59
CA VAL A 39 12.34 -7.59 51.87
C VAL A 39 11.48 -6.94 52.95
N ASP A 40 10.84 -7.76 53.79
CA ASP A 40 10.03 -7.27 54.90
C ASP A 40 10.86 -6.36 55.82
N ASN A 41 10.31 -5.18 56.13
CA ASN A 41 10.92 -4.15 56.99
C ASN A 41 12.25 -3.55 56.50
N ALA A 42 12.59 -3.68 55.21
CA ALA A 42 13.76 -3.02 54.65
C ALA A 42 13.57 -1.49 54.50
N PRO A 43 14.59 -0.66 54.75
CA PRO A 43 14.50 0.79 54.58
C PRO A 43 14.06 1.18 53.16
N GLU A 44 13.21 2.21 53.03
CA GLU A 44 12.65 2.66 51.75
C GLU A 44 13.71 3.01 50.70
N ASP A 45 14.84 3.56 51.14
CA ASP A 45 15.95 4.00 50.30
C ASP A 45 16.98 2.90 50.00
N SER A 46 16.84 1.74 50.62
CA SER A 46 17.74 0.61 50.34
C SER A 46 17.39 -0.06 48.99
N PRO A 47 18.39 -0.64 48.30
CA PRO A 47 18.17 -1.33 47.03
C PRO A 47 17.14 -2.46 47.13
N SER A 48 16.33 -2.62 46.07
CA SER A 48 15.32 -3.68 46.02
C SER A 48 15.93 -5.07 45.83
N LEU A 49 15.18 -6.10 46.22
CA LEU A 49 15.68 -7.47 46.37
C LEU A 49 16.26 -8.06 45.07
N TYR A 50 15.56 -7.92 43.95
CA TYR A 50 15.95 -8.51 42.67
C TYR A 50 16.36 -7.50 41.60
N VAL A 51 16.12 -6.20 41.85
CA VAL A 51 16.47 -5.10 40.95
C VAL A 51 17.24 -4.04 41.75
N PRO A 52 18.56 -4.18 41.91
CA PRO A 52 19.37 -3.27 42.73
C PRO A 52 19.34 -1.81 42.27
N GLU A 53 18.92 -1.56 41.02
CA GLU A 53 18.76 -0.22 40.46
C GLU A 53 17.49 0.49 40.95
N TRP A 54 16.58 -0.23 41.60
CA TRP A 54 15.40 0.31 42.26
C TRP A 54 15.63 0.39 43.76
N THR A 55 15.05 1.40 44.40
CA THR A 55 14.87 1.39 45.85
C THR A 55 13.63 0.59 46.23
N ASN A 56 13.53 0.13 47.48
CA ASN A 56 12.31 -0.54 47.97
C ASN A 56 11.06 0.33 47.78
N ARG A 57 11.18 1.65 47.88
CA ARG A 57 10.09 2.59 47.55
C ARG A 57 9.63 2.46 46.10
N VAL A 58 10.55 2.40 45.14
CA VAL A 58 10.22 2.24 43.72
C VAL A 58 9.61 0.86 43.45
N ALA A 59 10.16 -0.20 44.05
CA ALA A 59 9.63 -1.55 43.93
C ALA A 59 8.18 -1.64 44.48
N ALA A 60 7.90 -1.03 45.63
CA ALA A 60 6.55 -0.96 46.20
C ALA A 60 5.57 -0.19 45.32
N GLN A 61 6.00 0.93 44.71
CA GLN A 61 5.19 1.67 43.74
C GLN A 61 4.89 0.85 42.48
N VAL A 62 5.88 0.12 41.97
CA VAL A 62 5.69 -0.79 40.83
C VAL A 62 4.73 -1.92 41.21
N ASN A 63 4.85 -2.50 42.41
CA ASN A 63 3.94 -3.55 42.90
C ASN A 63 2.48 -3.06 43.00
N ALA A 64 2.26 -1.86 43.53
CA ALA A 64 0.94 -1.25 43.60
C ALA A 64 0.34 -1.00 42.20
N TYR A 65 1.18 -0.54 41.27
CA TYR A 65 0.80 -0.39 39.86
C TYR A 65 0.46 -1.74 39.20
N VAL A 66 1.29 -2.77 39.39
CA VAL A 66 1.04 -4.13 38.87
C VAL A 66 -0.28 -4.64 39.41
N THR A 67 -0.51 -4.57 40.72
CA THR A 67 -1.76 -4.99 41.36
C THR A 67 -2.98 -4.28 40.76
N THR A 68 -2.85 -2.97 40.50
CA THR A 68 -3.91 -2.17 39.87
C THR A 68 -4.19 -2.64 38.43
N VAL A 69 -3.16 -2.93 37.64
CA VAL A 69 -3.30 -3.47 36.28
C VAL A 69 -3.96 -4.86 36.30
N LEU A 70 -3.51 -5.73 37.20
CA LEU A 70 -4.04 -7.09 37.32
C LEU A 70 -5.49 -7.13 37.79
N GLY A 71 -5.93 -6.15 38.57
CA GLY A 71 -7.33 -5.98 38.99
C GLY A 71 -8.27 -5.43 37.90
N MET A 72 -7.75 -4.97 36.75
CA MET A 72 -8.56 -4.43 35.65
C MET A 72 -8.98 -5.52 34.65
N PRO A 73 -10.12 -5.35 33.95
CA PRO A 73 -10.51 -6.22 32.84
C PRO A 73 -9.43 -6.26 31.75
N VAL A 74 -9.16 -7.44 31.17
CA VAL A 74 -8.09 -7.68 30.18
C VAL A 74 -8.13 -6.71 28.98
N GLY A 75 -9.33 -6.27 28.56
CA GLY A 75 -9.50 -5.29 27.47
C GLY A 75 -9.12 -3.84 27.85
N ALA A 76 -9.12 -3.49 29.13
CA ALA A 76 -8.79 -2.15 29.63
C ALA A 76 -7.31 -2.01 30.03
N GLN A 77 -6.64 -3.13 30.32
CA GLN A 77 -5.24 -3.18 30.75
C GLN A 77 -4.30 -2.52 29.73
N ASP A 78 -4.46 -2.82 28.44
CA ASP A 78 -3.59 -2.32 27.37
C ASP A 78 -3.67 -0.80 27.21
N HIS A 79 -4.88 -0.24 27.30
CA HIS A 79 -5.09 1.21 27.25
C HIS A 79 -4.52 1.91 28.48
N TYR A 80 -4.69 1.31 29.67
CA TYR A 80 -4.19 1.87 30.92
C TYR A 80 -2.65 1.85 31.00
N MET A 81 -2.01 0.79 30.51
CA MET A 81 -0.54 0.71 30.40
C MET A 81 0.05 1.69 29.39
N ALA A 82 -0.69 2.02 28.32
CA ALA A 82 -0.27 2.96 27.28
C ALA A 82 -0.52 4.44 27.63
N LYS A 83 -1.22 4.73 28.75
CA LYS A 83 -1.65 6.07 29.14
C LYS A 83 -0.44 6.96 29.48
N ARG A 84 -0.37 8.13 28.84
CA ARG A 84 0.69 9.14 29.03
C ARG A 84 0.20 10.33 29.87
N VAL A 85 -0.56 10.06 30.92
CA VAL A 85 -1.09 11.09 31.82
C VAL A 85 -0.29 11.08 33.13
N LEU A 86 -0.04 12.27 33.69
CA LEU A 86 0.52 12.44 35.02
C LEU A 86 -0.53 12.06 36.06
N ASP A 87 -0.57 10.77 36.40
CA ASP A 87 -1.37 10.21 37.48
C ASP A 87 -0.47 9.58 38.56
N LYS A 88 -1.09 9.07 39.62
CA LYS A 88 -0.41 8.43 40.76
C LYS A 88 0.51 7.25 40.36
N ASP A 89 0.26 6.64 39.21
CA ASP A 89 0.97 5.44 38.72
C ASP A 89 2.00 5.78 37.63
N SER A 90 2.13 7.05 37.22
CA SER A 90 3.04 7.51 36.17
C SER A 90 4.52 7.21 36.48
N ALA A 91 4.92 7.39 37.75
CA ALA A 91 6.28 7.08 38.20
C ALA A 91 6.58 5.58 38.10
N ALA A 92 5.63 4.74 38.53
CA ALA A 92 5.73 3.28 38.45
C ALA A 92 5.75 2.77 37.00
N ARG A 93 4.91 3.32 36.11
CA ARG A 93 4.92 3.03 34.67
C ARG A 93 6.27 3.33 34.03
N THR A 94 6.83 4.49 34.37
CA THR A 94 8.13 4.92 33.84
C THR A 94 9.27 4.04 34.36
N ALA A 95 9.26 3.69 35.65
CA ALA A 95 10.24 2.78 36.25
C ALA A 95 10.20 1.39 35.59
N TRP A 96 9.00 0.82 35.42
CA TRP A 96 8.80 -0.46 34.75
C TRP A 96 9.27 -0.44 33.29
N ALA A 97 8.86 0.55 32.51
CA ALA A 97 9.26 0.67 31.11
C ALA A 97 10.78 0.85 30.95
N THR A 98 11.40 1.61 31.85
CA THR A 98 12.86 1.82 31.86
C THR A 98 13.60 0.53 32.21
N PHE A 99 13.11 -0.24 33.18
CA PHE A 99 13.68 -1.53 33.56
C PHE A 99 13.63 -2.53 32.40
N VAL A 100 12.45 -2.72 31.80
CA VAL A 100 12.28 -3.68 30.69
C VAL A 100 13.12 -3.26 29.48
N SER A 101 13.13 -1.98 29.11
CA SER A 101 13.91 -1.51 27.96
C SER A 101 15.42 -1.71 28.16
N LYS A 102 15.95 -1.38 29.35
CA LYS A 102 17.39 -1.56 29.67
C LYS A 102 17.82 -3.03 29.67
N ARG A 103 16.97 -3.94 30.15
CA ARG A 103 17.35 -5.35 30.31
C ARG A 103 16.92 -6.27 29.16
N SER A 104 15.93 -5.87 28.35
CA SER A 104 15.40 -6.69 27.25
C SER A 104 16.45 -7.18 26.25
N SER A 105 17.48 -6.37 25.97
CA SER A 105 18.60 -6.74 25.10
C SER A 105 19.51 -7.81 25.72
N GLN A 106 19.66 -7.80 27.05
CA GLN A 106 20.51 -8.72 27.80
C GLN A 106 19.88 -10.11 27.93
N TRP A 107 18.54 -10.18 27.93
CA TRP A 107 17.80 -11.44 28.04
C TRP A 107 17.87 -12.31 26.79
N GLY A 108 18.38 -11.81 25.66
CA GLY A 108 18.55 -12.61 24.44
C GLY A 108 17.23 -13.17 23.87
N ILE A 109 16.06 -12.66 24.29
CA ILE A 109 14.73 -13.15 23.86
C ILE A 109 14.60 -13.13 22.34
N ASN A 110 15.10 -12.08 21.72
CA ASN A 110 15.16 -11.97 20.26
C ASN A 110 15.92 -13.14 19.63
N LYS A 111 17.08 -13.51 20.17
CA LYS A 111 17.87 -14.64 19.67
C LYS A 111 17.10 -15.97 19.81
N ILE A 112 16.40 -16.14 20.93
CA ILE A 112 15.56 -17.33 21.17
C ILE A 112 14.44 -17.42 20.11
N ILE A 113 13.78 -16.30 19.82
CA ILE A 113 12.74 -16.23 18.78
C ILE A 113 13.32 -16.56 17.41
N ASP A 114 14.48 -16.00 17.09
CA ASP A 114 15.16 -16.17 15.80
C ASP A 114 15.52 -17.65 15.56
N GLU A 115 16.08 -18.32 16.57
CA GLU A 115 16.37 -19.76 16.54
C GLU A 115 15.12 -20.63 16.35
N VAL A 116 14.00 -20.28 16.99
CA VAL A 116 12.73 -21.01 16.86
C VAL A 116 12.18 -20.87 15.44
N LEU A 117 12.22 -19.67 14.89
CA LEU A 117 11.77 -19.40 13.52
C LEU A 117 12.64 -20.13 12.49
N GLU A 118 13.97 -20.13 12.66
CA GLU A 118 14.89 -20.87 11.79
C GLU A 118 14.63 -22.38 11.83
N THR A 119 14.48 -22.95 13.03
CA THR A 119 14.21 -24.39 13.21
C THR A 119 12.88 -24.81 12.57
N ALA A 120 11.86 -23.94 12.63
CA ALA A 120 10.55 -24.19 12.05
C ALA A 120 10.48 -23.96 10.52
N GLY A 121 11.59 -23.59 9.88
CA GLY A 121 11.59 -23.21 8.45
C GLY A 121 10.80 -21.92 8.19
N ARG A 122 10.69 -21.05 9.20
CA ARG A 122 9.94 -19.79 9.20
C ARG A 122 10.86 -18.57 9.30
N ALA A 123 12.15 -18.72 9.05
CA ALA A 123 13.04 -17.58 8.91
C ALA A 123 12.60 -16.72 7.71
N PRO A 124 12.83 -15.39 7.72
CA PRO A 124 12.38 -14.49 6.66
C PRO A 124 12.74 -14.98 5.24
N ASN A 125 13.98 -15.45 5.04
CA ASN A 125 14.49 -15.92 3.75
C ASN A 125 13.88 -17.25 3.27
N GLN A 126 13.29 -18.02 4.18
CA GLN A 126 12.63 -19.30 3.88
C GLN A 126 11.16 -19.07 3.58
N MET A 127 10.48 -18.21 4.35
CA MET A 127 9.09 -17.82 4.10
C MET A 127 8.89 -17.11 2.77
N LEU A 128 9.89 -16.34 2.32
CA LEU A 128 9.86 -15.66 1.02
C LEU A 128 9.87 -16.61 -0.18
N ARG A 129 10.38 -17.84 -0.02
CA ARG A 129 10.39 -18.87 -1.10
C ARG A 129 9.06 -19.60 -1.23
N ASP A 130 8.29 -19.67 -0.15
CA ASP A 130 7.09 -20.52 -0.04
C ASP A 130 5.77 -19.83 -0.43
N LEU A 131 5.81 -18.69 -1.14
CA LEU A 131 4.65 -17.97 -1.73
C LEU A 131 3.45 -17.76 -0.76
N GLY A 132 3.72 -17.56 0.53
CA GLY A 132 2.70 -17.12 1.50
C GLY A 132 1.77 -18.20 2.07
N THR A 133 2.07 -19.49 1.92
CA THR A 133 1.22 -20.58 2.43
C THR A 133 1.34 -20.87 3.93
N LYS A 134 2.31 -20.30 4.63
CA LYS A 134 2.67 -20.66 6.01
C LYS A 134 2.70 -19.45 6.95
N SER A 135 2.20 -19.59 8.18
CA SER A 135 2.06 -18.49 9.15
C SER A 135 3.19 -18.48 10.18
N ILE A 136 3.67 -17.29 10.59
CA ILE A 136 4.61 -17.17 11.72
C ILE A 136 3.98 -17.61 13.05
N TYR A 137 2.64 -17.57 13.14
CA TYR A 137 1.91 -17.95 14.35
C TYR A 137 1.89 -19.46 14.60
N ASP A 138 2.29 -20.27 13.62
CA ASP A 138 2.49 -21.72 13.81
C ASP A 138 3.62 -22.01 14.82
N CYS A 139 4.51 -21.03 15.05
CA CYS A 139 5.63 -21.15 15.99
C CYS A 139 5.27 -20.82 17.45
N VAL A 140 4.00 -20.54 17.76
CA VAL A 140 3.59 -20.18 19.13
C VAL A 140 3.91 -21.29 20.14
N THR A 141 3.63 -22.55 19.81
CA THR A 141 3.90 -23.70 20.69
C THR A 141 5.39 -23.95 20.93
N PRO A 142 6.25 -24.08 19.91
CA PRO A 142 7.68 -24.26 20.16
C PRO A 142 8.33 -23.06 20.85
N LEU A 143 7.84 -21.84 20.60
CA LEU A 143 8.33 -20.65 21.30
C LEU A 143 7.92 -20.64 22.79
N ALA A 144 6.68 -21.01 23.09
CA ALA A 144 6.18 -21.11 24.45
C ALA A 144 6.96 -22.15 25.27
N GLN A 145 7.23 -23.33 24.69
CA GLN A 145 8.07 -24.36 25.32
C GLN A 145 9.48 -23.83 25.64
N LYS A 146 10.08 -23.07 24.73
CA LYS A 146 11.46 -22.59 24.89
C LYS A 146 11.59 -21.45 25.91
N LEU A 147 10.55 -20.62 26.06
CA LEU A 147 10.54 -19.50 27.00
C LEU A 147 10.09 -19.93 28.41
N PHE A 148 9.07 -20.79 28.49
CA PHE A 148 8.38 -21.09 29.76
C PHE A 148 8.39 -22.57 30.15
N GLY A 149 8.95 -23.46 29.32
CA GLY A 149 8.95 -24.91 29.60
C GLY A 149 7.54 -25.46 29.77
N ASP A 150 7.40 -26.40 30.68
CA ASP A 150 6.10 -27.07 30.95
C ASP A 150 5.10 -26.14 31.65
N ASP A 151 5.58 -25.05 32.28
CA ASP A 151 4.74 -24.01 32.90
C ASP A 151 3.92 -23.19 31.88
N ALA A 152 4.22 -23.34 30.58
CA ALA A 152 3.44 -22.77 29.49
C ALA A 152 2.03 -23.38 29.37
N TYR A 153 1.84 -24.61 29.84
CA TYR A 153 0.65 -25.43 29.59
C TYR A 153 -0.32 -25.43 30.78
N VAL A 154 -1.57 -25.76 30.49
CA VAL A 154 -2.62 -25.96 31.47
C VAL A 154 -2.65 -27.44 31.90
N GLY A 155 -2.52 -27.71 33.20
CA GLY A 155 -2.64 -29.06 33.77
C GLY A 155 -1.57 -30.04 33.26
N ARG A 156 -1.93 -31.32 33.02
CA ARG A 156 -1.03 -32.37 32.49
C ARG A 156 -0.86 -32.34 30.96
N GLY A 157 -0.72 -31.15 30.37
CA GLY A 157 0.10 -30.94 29.17
C GLY A 157 -0.49 -31.22 27.78
N SER A 158 -1.46 -30.40 27.34
CA SER A 158 -1.80 -30.36 25.90
C SER A 158 -2.25 -28.99 25.36
N PHE A 159 -2.69 -28.07 26.22
CA PHE A 159 -3.13 -26.74 25.81
C PHE A 159 -2.29 -25.65 26.47
N LEU A 160 -1.88 -24.65 25.69
CA LEU A 160 -1.17 -23.47 26.20
C LEU A 160 -2.12 -22.56 26.98
N LYS A 161 -1.60 -21.94 28.04
CA LYS A 161 -2.31 -20.85 28.75
C LYS A 161 -2.61 -19.72 27.77
N GLU A 162 -3.82 -19.15 27.83
CA GLU A 162 -4.25 -18.09 26.91
C GLU A 162 -3.34 -16.85 26.96
N ALA A 163 -2.88 -16.48 28.15
CA ALA A 163 -1.90 -15.39 28.34
C ALA A 163 -0.56 -15.68 27.64
N VAL A 164 -0.13 -16.93 27.59
CA VAL A 164 1.11 -17.36 26.91
C VAL A 164 0.94 -17.31 25.40
N ILE A 165 -0.22 -17.71 24.87
CA ILE A 165 -0.55 -17.56 23.45
C ILE A 165 -0.54 -16.09 23.03
N LYS A 166 -1.24 -15.22 23.79
CA LYS A 166 -1.29 -13.77 23.52
C LYS A 166 0.12 -13.17 23.53
N PHE A 167 0.93 -13.50 24.54
CA PHE A 167 2.31 -13.04 24.63
C PHE A 167 3.18 -13.49 23.45
N CYS A 168 3.18 -14.79 23.13
CA CYS A 168 3.98 -15.35 22.05
C CYS A 168 3.62 -14.75 20.68
N ARG A 169 2.32 -14.54 20.40
CA ARG A 169 1.87 -13.86 19.17
C ARG A 169 2.35 -12.41 19.11
N THR A 170 2.32 -11.69 20.22
CA THR A 170 2.79 -10.30 20.30
C THR A 170 4.29 -10.22 20.02
N ILE A 171 5.13 -11.05 20.65
CA ILE A 171 6.59 -11.02 20.44
C ILE A 171 7.01 -11.52 19.05
N LEU A 172 6.29 -12.49 18.46
CA LEU A 172 6.48 -12.93 17.07
C LEU A 172 6.17 -11.79 16.09
N THR A 173 5.07 -11.05 16.33
CA THR A 173 4.70 -9.88 15.51
C THR A 173 5.75 -8.78 15.61
N LEU A 174 6.24 -8.47 16.82
CA LEU A 174 7.31 -7.49 17.05
C LEU A 174 8.62 -7.92 16.37
N SER A 175 8.96 -9.20 16.44
CA SER A 175 10.15 -9.77 15.80
C SER A 175 10.05 -9.74 14.28
N TRP A 176 8.88 -10.03 13.70
CA TRP A 176 8.64 -9.91 12.27
C TRP A 176 8.77 -8.47 11.77
N ASN A 177 8.23 -7.50 12.52
CA ASN A 177 8.42 -6.08 12.23
C ASN A 177 9.90 -5.66 12.34
N ARG A 178 10.64 -6.23 13.29
CA ARG A 178 12.09 -6.03 13.42
C ARG A 178 12.85 -6.61 12.24
N TYR A 179 12.50 -7.80 11.75
CA TYR A 179 13.12 -8.38 10.56
C TYR A 179 12.85 -7.54 9.31
N ARG A 180 11.61 -7.07 9.10
CA ARG A 180 11.30 -6.14 8.00
C ARG A 180 12.15 -4.87 8.05
N LYS A 181 12.40 -4.33 9.25
CA LYS A 181 13.29 -3.17 9.44
C LYS A 181 14.79 -3.54 9.34
N GLY A 182 15.14 -4.76 9.72
CA GLY A 182 16.50 -5.29 9.78
C GLY A 182 17.06 -5.65 8.42
N VAL A 183 16.26 -6.24 7.52
CA VAL A 183 16.65 -6.50 6.12
C VAL A 183 17.06 -5.20 5.42
N ALA A 184 16.29 -4.12 5.62
CA ALA A 184 16.65 -2.79 5.12
C ALA A 184 17.97 -2.24 5.71
N ARG A 185 18.34 -2.64 6.93
CA ARG A 185 19.54 -2.17 7.64
C ARG A 185 20.77 -3.03 7.37
N ASP A 186 20.64 -4.36 7.30
CA ASP A 186 21.75 -5.28 7.07
C ASP A 186 22.30 -5.20 5.65
N ASP A 187 21.44 -4.95 4.66
CA ASP A 187 21.90 -4.73 3.28
C ASP A 187 22.62 -3.37 3.14
N LEU A 188 22.19 -2.35 3.89
CA LEU A 188 22.92 -1.09 4.05
C LEU A 188 24.25 -1.27 4.78
N CYS A 189 24.29 -2.08 5.85
CA CYS A 189 25.52 -2.37 6.60
C CYS A 189 26.52 -3.21 5.80
N LYS A 190 26.07 -4.11 4.92
CA LYS A 190 26.93 -4.83 3.96
C LYS A 190 27.55 -3.87 2.96
N LEU A 191 26.76 -2.92 2.42
CA LEU A 191 27.25 -1.83 1.56
C LEU A 191 28.31 -0.98 2.28
N LEU A 192 28.04 -0.54 3.52
CA LEU A 192 29.00 0.22 4.33
C LEU A 192 30.28 -0.57 4.65
N LYS A 193 30.18 -1.86 5.00
CA LYS A 193 31.35 -2.73 5.24
C LYS A 193 32.18 -2.95 3.96
N LEU A 194 31.53 -3.03 2.80
CA LEU A 194 32.19 -3.06 1.50
C LEU A 194 32.97 -1.77 1.26
N TYR A 195 32.39 -0.59 1.51
CA TYR A 195 33.06 0.69 1.28
C TYR A 195 34.18 1.01 2.30
N VAL A 196 34.05 0.57 3.55
CA VAL A 196 35.14 0.62 4.54
C VAL A 196 36.33 -0.25 4.11
N ARG A 197 36.07 -1.36 3.39
CA ARG A 197 37.12 -2.25 2.88
C ARG A 197 37.89 -1.65 1.68
N TYR A 198 37.32 -0.66 1.01
CA TYR A 198 37.91 0.04 -0.15
C TYR A 198 38.35 1.49 0.16
N ASP A 199 38.37 1.87 1.44
CA ASP A 199 38.79 3.20 1.95
C ASP A 199 38.16 4.42 1.23
N ASP A 200 36.89 4.29 0.84
CA ASP A 200 36.17 5.34 0.10
C ASP A 200 35.36 6.23 1.07
N GLN A 201 36.05 7.18 1.71
CA GLN A 201 35.48 8.09 2.71
C GLN A 201 34.33 8.95 2.17
N GLU A 202 34.38 9.31 0.89
CA GLU A 202 33.40 10.20 0.26
C GLU A 202 32.04 9.51 0.08
N ARG A 203 32.06 8.24 -0.31
CA ARG A 203 30.84 7.42 -0.46
C ARG A 203 30.25 7.02 0.88
N ARG A 204 31.08 6.84 1.92
CA ARG A 204 30.64 6.62 3.30
C ARG A 204 29.86 7.84 3.84
N ALA A 205 30.41 9.04 3.68
CA ALA A 205 29.75 10.29 4.08
C ALA A 205 28.44 10.55 3.31
N ARG A 206 28.30 10.00 2.10
CA ARG A 206 27.09 10.09 1.28
C ARG A 206 25.96 9.18 1.80
N VAL A 207 26.30 7.97 2.26
CA VAL A 207 25.33 7.02 2.85
C VAL A 207 24.91 7.48 4.25
N GLU A 208 25.82 8.00 5.07
CA GLU A 208 25.49 8.58 6.37
C GLU A 208 24.55 9.79 6.24
N ARG A 209 24.75 10.64 5.22
CA ARG A 209 23.80 11.72 4.88
C ARG A 209 22.43 11.18 4.44
N TYR A 210 22.41 10.16 3.61
CA TYR A 210 21.17 9.50 3.18
C TYR A 210 20.37 8.91 4.36
N MET A 211 21.05 8.40 5.40
CA MET A 211 20.39 7.91 6.62
C MET A 211 19.76 9.04 7.46
N ALA A 212 20.43 10.19 7.57
CA ALA A 212 19.88 11.35 8.27
C ALA A 212 18.64 11.91 7.55
N ASP A 213 18.70 11.97 6.22
CA ASP A 213 17.59 12.46 5.39
C ASP A 213 16.37 11.52 5.43
N MET A 214 16.56 10.21 5.56
CA MET A 214 15.47 9.23 5.63
C MET A 214 14.75 9.20 7.01
N VAL A 215 15.46 9.57 8.09
CA VAL A 215 14.83 9.75 9.42
C VAL A 215 13.98 11.03 9.45
N GLU A 216 14.44 12.08 8.79
CA GLU A 216 13.68 13.33 8.65
C GLU A 216 12.49 13.19 7.68
N MET A 217 12.64 12.39 6.62
CA MET A 217 11.56 11.98 5.70
C MET A 217 10.36 11.33 6.44
N LEU A 218 10.62 10.51 7.47
CA LEU A 218 9.57 9.87 8.28
C LEU A 218 8.84 10.85 9.22
N ARG A 219 9.45 12.01 9.54
CA ARG A 219 8.79 13.11 10.27
C ARG A 219 7.86 13.92 9.38
N VAL A 220 8.31 14.24 8.16
CA VAL A 220 7.51 14.99 7.16
C VAL A 220 6.24 14.22 6.78
N VAL A 221 6.34 12.90 6.56
CA VAL A 221 5.19 12.03 6.24
C VAL A 221 4.14 11.99 7.37
N ARG A 222 4.50 12.30 8.61
CA ARG A 222 3.58 12.35 9.76
C ARG A 222 2.87 13.69 9.97
N LYS A 223 3.17 14.72 9.18
CA LYS A 223 2.65 16.09 9.35
C LYS A 223 2.80 16.62 10.79
N GLU A 224 3.97 16.45 11.41
CA GLU A 224 4.29 17.19 12.64
C GLU A 224 4.51 18.68 12.29
N PRO A 225 4.04 19.63 13.12
CA PRO A 225 4.14 21.05 12.79
C PRO A 225 5.60 21.52 12.83
N GLY A 226 6.11 22.02 11.70
CA GLY A 226 7.44 22.66 11.59
C GLY A 226 8.38 22.18 10.48
N SER A 227 7.97 21.30 9.56
CA SER A 227 8.88 20.84 8.49
C SER A 227 8.87 21.76 7.26
N GLU A 228 9.82 22.68 7.20
CA GLU A 228 10.23 23.39 5.99
C GLU A 228 11.33 22.56 5.31
N ASP A 229 11.00 21.81 4.26
CA ASP A 229 11.85 21.55 3.08
C ASP A 229 11.37 20.32 2.31
N SER A 230 10.79 20.57 1.14
CA SER A 230 10.34 19.52 0.21
C SER A 230 11.44 19.09 -0.78
N ASP A 231 12.64 19.67 -0.72
CA ASP A 231 13.69 19.59 -1.75
C ASP A 231 14.62 18.36 -1.72
N LYS A 232 14.35 17.35 -0.87
CA LYS A 232 15.26 16.19 -0.66
C LYS A 232 14.81 14.85 -1.29
N LEU A 233 13.74 14.83 -2.08
CA LEU A 233 13.24 13.62 -2.76
C LEU A 233 13.90 13.42 -4.15
N PRO A 234 14.09 12.17 -4.63
CA PRO A 234 14.33 11.91 -6.05
C PRO A 234 13.20 12.54 -6.89
N LYS A 235 13.57 13.37 -7.87
CA LYS A 235 12.63 14.21 -8.64
C LYS A 235 11.41 13.43 -9.15
N ASN A 236 11.63 12.21 -9.66
CA ASN A 236 10.55 11.35 -10.15
C ASN A 236 9.49 10.98 -9.10
N LEU A 237 9.90 10.62 -7.87
CA LEU A 237 8.97 10.28 -6.78
C LEU A 237 8.27 11.51 -6.22
N ARG A 238 8.96 12.65 -6.19
CA ARG A 238 8.38 13.94 -5.80
C ARG A 238 7.30 14.39 -6.78
N ASP A 239 7.58 14.34 -8.07
CA ASP A 239 6.64 14.72 -9.13
C ASP A 239 5.40 13.81 -9.12
N ILE A 240 5.57 12.51 -8.84
CA ILE A 240 4.44 11.56 -8.72
C ILE A 240 3.57 11.89 -7.49
N LEU A 241 4.19 12.10 -6.32
CA LEU A 241 3.46 12.38 -5.08
C LEU A 241 2.76 13.75 -5.10
N LEU A 242 3.34 14.74 -5.78
CA LEU A 242 2.73 16.05 -6.02
C LEU A 242 1.60 15.99 -7.06
N GLY A 243 1.67 15.04 -8.01
CA GLY A 243 0.67 14.85 -9.05
C GLY A 243 -0.52 13.95 -8.67
N LEU A 244 -0.56 13.38 -7.46
CA LEU A 244 -1.71 12.60 -6.99
C LEU A 244 -2.91 13.51 -6.74
N ALA A 245 -4.09 13.09 -7.23
CA ALA A 245 -5.32 13.86 -7.04
C ALA A 245 -5.68 14.04 -5.56
N SER A 246 -6.07 15.26 -5.17
CA SER A 246 -6.65 15.50 -3.85
C SER A 246 -8.12 15.05 -3.79
N GLU A 247 -8.69 14.93 -2.59
CA GLU A 247 -10.13 14.61 -2.44
C GLU A 247 -11.03 15.65 -3.12
N HIS A 248 -10.61 16.91 -3.12
CA HIS A 248 -11.33 18.00 -3.76
C HIS A 248 -11.33 17.83 -5.29
N ASP A 249 -10.20 17.46 -5.89
CA ASP A 249 -10.08 17.27 -7.34
C ASP A 249 -10.92 16.08 -7.81
N ILE A 250 -10.88 14.98 -7.05
CA ILE A 250 -11.70 13.79 -7.31
C ILE A 250 -13.19 14.15 -7.27
N GLN A 251 -13.62 14.94 -6.28
CA GLN A 251 -15.00 15.38 -6.16
C GLN A 251 -15.43 16.28 -7.32
N ALA A 252 -14.59 17.24 -7.72
CA ALA A 252 -14.88 18.14 -8.83
C ALA A 252 -15.07 17.38 -10.16
N ILE A 253 -14.17 16.43 -10.46
CA ILE A 253 -14.25 15.61 -11.68
C ILE A 253 -15.46 14.67 -11.61
N THR A 254 -15.71 14.06 -10.45
CA THR A 254 -16.88 13.20 -10.24
C THR A 254 -18.17 13.99 -10.48
N GLN A 255 -18.29 15.20 -9.92
CA GLN A 255 -19.46 16.06 -10.10
C GLN A 255 -19.67 16.46 -11.57
N ALA A 256 -18.62 16.87 -12.29
CA ALA A 256 -18.70 17.18 -13.71
C ALA A 256 -19.20 15.97 -14.53
N LEU A 257 -18.72 14.77 -14.19
CA LEU A 257 -19.17 13.53 -14.80
C LEU A 257 -20.61 13.18 -14.44
N LEU A 258 -21.07 13.48 -13.22
CA LEU A 258 -22.48 13.28 -12.83
C LEU A 258 -23.44 14.14 -13.65
N VAL A 259 -23.08 15.39 -13.94
CA VAL A 259 -23.87 16.31 -14.77
C VAL A 259 -24.02 15.75 -16.18
N SER A 260 -22.91 15.36 -16.83
CA SER A 260 -22.96 14.73 -18.16
C SER A 260 -23.81 13.43 -18.19
N ILE A 261 -23.87 12.70 -17.08
CA ILE A 261 -24.71 11.49 -16.98
C ILE A 261 -26.20 11.82 -16.90
N GLU A 262 -26.57 12.94 -16.29
CA GLU A 262 -27.96 13.38 -16.15
C GLU A 262 -28.50 13.94 -17.47
N ASP A 263 -27.66 14.61 -18.27
CA ASP A 263 -28.02 15.12 -19.59
C ASP A 263 -28.35 14.00 -20.61
N LEU A 264 -27.82 12.79 -20.43
CA LEU A 264 -28.15 11.60 -21.24
C LEU A 264 -29.63 11.21 -21.24
N ASP A 265 -30.41 11.58 -20.21
CA ASP A 265 -31.83 11.20 -20.12
C ASP A 265 -32.72 11.97 -21.12
N SER A 266 -32.14 12.89 -21.90
CA SER A 266 -32.82 13.65 -22.96
C SER A 266 -32.71 13.06 -24.37
N ALA A 267 -31.89 12.01 -24.57
CA ALA A 267 -31.69 11.36 -25.87
C ALA A 267 -32.53 10.07 -25.98
N GLU A 268 -33.42 10.00 -26.97
CA GLU A 268 -34.30 8.84 -27.21
C GLU A 268 -33.50 7.54 -27.47
N SER A 269 -33.88 6.46 -26.78
CA SER A 269 -33.31 5.13 -26.91
C SER A 269 -33.70 4.49 -28.25
N VAL A 270 -32.71 4.09 -29.06
CA VAL A 270 -32.90 3.35 -30.32
C VAL A 270 -32.79 1.84 -30.09
N GLU A 271 -33.60 1.06 -30.81
CA GLU A 271 -33.66 -0.41 -30.70
C GLU A 271 -32.32 -1.12 -31.03
N PRO A 272 -31.98 -2.20 -30.31
CA PRO A 272 -30.76 -2.97 -30.56
C PRO A 272 -30.85 -3.78 -31.86
N VAL A 273 -29.77 -3.79 -32.63
CA VAL A 273 -29.62 -4.63 -33.84
C VAL A 273 -29.02 -5.98 -33.43
N GLU A 274 -29.70 -7.08 -33.75
CA GLU A 274 -29.17 -8.44 -33.57
C GLU A 274 -28.05 -8.75 -34.55
N LEU A 275 -26.95 -9.35 -34.06
CA LEU A 275 -25.83 -9.82 -34.86
C LEU A 275 -25.80 -11.35 -34.90
N ASP A 276 -25.64 -11.88 -36.10
CA ASP A 276 -25.59 -13.31 -36.42
C ASP A 276 -24.25 -13.92 -35.96
N LEU A 277 -24.34 -14.89 -35.04
CA LEU A 277 -23.20 -15.52 -34.36
C LEU A 277 -22.68 -16.78 -35.05
N ASP A 278 -23.29 -17.20 -36.17
CA ASP A 278 -22.97 -18.47 -36.86
C ASP A 278 -22.14 -18.29 -38.16
N ALA A 279 -21.49 -17.14 -38.36
CA ALA A 279 -20.68 -16.90 -39.56
C ALA A 279 -19.42 -17.82 -39.62
N PRO A 280 -19.24 -18.62 -40.70
CA PRO A 280 -18.07 -19.48 -40.85
C PRO A 280 -16.78 -18.67 -40.99
N ILE A 281 -15.68 -19.22 -40.46
CA ILE A 281 -14.34 -18.61 -40.51
C ILE A 281 -13.82 -18.64 -41.95
N GLU A 282 -13.79 -17.48 -42.61
CA GLU A 282 -13.24 -17.32 -43.96
C GLU A 282 -11.70 -17.23 -43.96
N PRO A 283 -11.02 -17.82 -44.95
CA PRO A 283 -9.56 -17.87 -45.06
C PRO A 283 -8.91 -16.61 -45.63
N ASP A 284 -9.70 -15.60 -46.01
CA ASP A 284 -9.19 -14.30 -46.46
C ASP A 284 -9.09 -13.32 -45.28
N TRP A 285 -7.88 -12.81 -45.05
CA TRP A 285 -7.61 -11.81 -44.01
C TRP A 285 -8.45 -10.54 -44.25
N LYS A 286 -9.46 -10.33 -43.40
CA LYS A 286 -10.32 -9.14 -43.35
C LYS A 286 -9.87 -8.23 -42.20
N GLU A 287 -9.97 -6.91 -42.38
CA GLU A 287 -9.57 -5.90 -41.38
C GLU A 287 -10.52 -5.90 -40.16
N GLY A 288 -11.71 -6.49 -40.27
CA GLY A 288 -12.66 -6.66 -39.18
C GLY A 288 -13.45 -5.38 -38.82
N VAL A 289 -13.26 -4.32 -39.59
CA VAL A 289 -13.91 -3.01 -39.45
C VAL A 289 -14.80 -2.67 -40.64
N GLU A 290 -14.99 -3.58 -41.59
CA GLU A 290 -15.71 -3.34 -42.85
C GLU A 290 -17.18 -2.98 -42.60
N ALA A 291 -17.80 -3.62 -41.60
CA ALA A 291 -19.16 -3.30 -41.17
C ALA A 291 -19.25 -1.88 -40.59
N LEU A 292 -18.15 -1.35 -40.04
CA LEU A 292 -18.10 -0.03 -39.45
C LEU A 292 -17.78 1.09 -40.45
N SER A 293 -17.23 0.75 -41.62
CA SER A 293 -16.90 1.71 -42.70
C SER A 293 -18.07 2.58 -43.17
N LYS A 294 -19.31 2.14 -42.92
CA LYS A 294 -20.54 2.81 -43.34
C LYS A 294 -21.08 3.83 -42.32
N PHE A 295 -20.54 3.86 -41.10
CA PHE A 295 -21.01 4.77 -40.06
C PHE A 295 -20.29 6.11 -40.09
N SER A 296 -21.03 7.20 -39.87
CA SER A 296 -20.46 8.53 -39.66
C SER A 296 -19.86 8.68 -38.25
N ASP A 297 -19.06 9.72 -38.03
CA ASP A 297 -18.52 10.06 -36.71
C ASP A 297 -19.63 10.20 -35.65
N GLU A 298 -20.71 10.91 -35.99
CA GLU A 298 -21.86 11.12 -35.12
C GLU A 298 -22.53 9.81 -34.72
N GLN A 299 -22.68 8.88 -35.67
CA GLN A 299 -23.24 7.55 -35.41
C GLN A 299 -22.32 6.73 -34.50
N LEU A 300 -21.00 6.81 -34.68
CA LEU A 300 -20.05 6.12 -33.80
C LEU A 300 -20.11 6.67 -32.36
N TRP A 301 -20.26 7.98 -32.18
CA TRP A 301 -20.45 8.58 -30.86
C TRP A 301 -21.75 8.16 -30.20
N GLN A 302 -22.85 8.07 -30.96
CA GLN A 302 -24.12 7.53 -30.47
C GLN A 302 -23.98 6.07 -30.05
N LYS A 303 -23.28 5.25 -30.85
CA LYS A 303 -23.00 3.85 -30.53
C LYS A 303 -22.16 3.65 -29.28
N LEU A 304 -21.21 4.54 -29.02
CA LEU A 304 -20.45 4.61 -27.76
C LEU A 304 -21.29 5.17 -26.60
N GLY A 305 -22.45 5.76 -26.89
CA GLY A 305 -23.32 6.40 -25.91
C GLY A 305 -22.70 7.63 -25.26
N ILE A 306 -21.96 8.41 -26.05
CA ILE A 306 -21.29 9.64 -25.61
C ILE A 306 -21.84 10.80 -26.46
N PRO A 307 -22.92 11.47 -26.01
CA PRO A 307 -23.61 12.49 -26.81
C PRO A 307 -22.79 13.77 -26.98
N ASP A 308 -21.93 14.08 -26.02
CA ASP A 308 -21.07 15.27 -26.02
C ASP A 308 -19.93 15.19 -27.06
N GLN A 309 -19.85 14.08 -27.82
CA GLN A 309 -18.83 13.79 -28.83
C GLN A 309 -17.40 14.04 -28.33
N ARG A 310 -17.19 13.77 -27.05
CA ARG A 310 -15.94 13.98 -26.33
C ARG A 310 -15.67 12.77 -25.47
N LEU A 311 -14.50 12.17 -25.64
CA LEU A 311 -14.09 11.06 -24.79
C LEU A 311 -14.10 11.51 -23.31
N PRO A 312 -14.69 10.71 -22.41
CA PRO A 312 -14.72 11.04 -20.99
C PRO A 312 -13.28 11.16 -20.46
N PHE A 313 -13.04 12.06 -19.51
CA PHE A 313 -11.72 12.30 -18.90
C PHE A 313 -10.62 12.82 -19.84
N PHE A 314 -10.90 13.05 -21.13
CA PHE A 314 -9.93 13.62 -22.06
C PHE A 314 -9.88 15.14 -21.96
N GLN A 315 -8.69 15.70 -22.19
CA GLN A 315 -8.52 17.14 -22.33
C GLN A 315 -9.31 17.65 -23.52
N GLN A 316 -9.80 18.88 -23.43
CA GLN A 316 -10.51 19.51 -24.55
C GLN A 316 -9.54 20.03 -25.61
N TRP A 317 -8.36 20.45 -25.16
CA TRP A 317 -7.37 21.14 -25.97
C TRP A 317 -6.01 20.47 -25.80
N THR A 318 -5.20 20.49 -26.84
CA THR A 318 -3.81 20.02 -26.82
C THR A 318 -2.92 21.06 -27.48
N ASP A 319 -1.66 21.09 -27.04
CA ASP A 319 -0.58 21.69 -27.81
C ASP A 319 -0.27 20.79 -29.03
N PRO A 320 -0.32 21.30 -30.28
CA PRO A 320 0.06 20.54 -31.46
C PRO A 320 1.54 20.14 -31.45
N ASP A 321 2.40 21.02 -30.91
CA ASP A 321 3.85 20.85 -30.88
C ASP A 321 4.29 19.91 -29.74
N GLY A 322 3.43 19.67 -28.76
CA GLY A 322 3.68 18.78 -27.62
C GLY A 322 4.83 19.25 -26.72
N MET A 323 5.12 20.56 -26.71
CA MET A 323 6.24 21.15 -25.99
C MET A 323 5.88 21.52 -24.55
N ILE A 324 4.59 21.59 -24.26
CA ILE A 324 4.05 22.00 -22.96
C ILE A 324 3.50 20.77 -22.23
N ASP A 325 3.92 20.54 -20.99
CA ASP A 325 3.32 19.51 -20.13
C ASP A 325 1.96 20.00 -19.61
N PRO A 326 0.83 19.40 -20.06
CA PRO A 326 -0.48 19.86 -19.65
C PRO A 326 -0.77 19.66 -18.18
N TRP A 327 -0.04 18.79 -17.48
CA TRP A 327 -0.27 18.53 -16.05
C TRP A 327 0.46 19.52 -15.14
N SER A 328 1.29 20.39 -15.69
CA SER A 328 1.92 21.50 -14.97
C SER A 328 0.97 22.69 -14.81
N ASP A 329 1.15 23.49 -13.76
CA ASP A 329 0.39 24.73 -13.56
C ASP A 329 0.54 25.69 -14.75
N GLU A 330 1.75 25.79 -15.30
CA GLU A 330 2.06 26.58 -16.49
C GLU A 330 1.31 26.08 -17.73
N GLY A 331 1.25 24.76 -17.91
CA GLY A 331 0.55 24.13 -19.03
C GLY A 331 -0.96 24.28 -18.94
N GLN A 332 -1.54 24.15 -17.74
CA GLN A 332 -2.96 24.42 -17.52
C GLN A 332 -3.32 25.88 -17.80
N ALA A 333 -2.49 26.81 -17.30
CA ALA A 333 -2.67 28.24 -17.59
C ALA A 333 -2.53 28.54 -19.09
N TRP A 334 -1.61 27.88 -19.79
CA TRP A 334 -1.44 28.02 -21.23
C TRP A 334 -2.66 27.52 -22.01
N LEU A 335 -3.14 26.32 -21.67
CA LEU A 335 -4.31 25.72 -22.32
C LEU A 335 -5.56 26.57 -22.14
N GLN A 336 -5.70 27.29 -21.01
CA GLN A 336 -6.82 28.19 -20.75
C GLN A 336 -6.70 29.52 -21.49
N ASN A 337 -5.50 30.11 -21.56
CA ASN A 337 -5.30 31.50 -21.98
C ASN A 337 -4.83 31.69 -23.44
N MET A 338 -4.16 30.71 -24.05
CA MET A 338 -3.65 30.82 -25.44
C MET A 338 -4.57 30.08 -26.44
N THR A 339 -5.75 30.66 -26.68
CA THR A 339 -6.77 30.11 -27.58
C THR A 339 -6.33 29.96 -29.04
N GLU A 340 -5.39 30.77 -29.51
CA GLU A 340 -4.93 30.78 -30.91
C GLU A 340 -3.89 29.70 -31.25
N LYS A 341 -3.23 29.11 -30.25
CA LYS A 341 -2.16 28.12 -30.45
C LYS A 341 -2.55 26.68 -30.08
N ARG A 342 -3.70 26.51 -29.42
CA ARG A 342 -4.20 25.21 -28.99
C ARG A 342 -5.09 24.59 -30.05
N GLU A 343 -5.02 23.28 -30.22
CA GLU A 343 -5.92 22.52 -31.10
C GLU A 343 -6.92 21.71 -30.27
N SER A 344 -8.10 21.44 -30.85
CA SER A 344 -9.08 20.58 -30.19
C SER A 344 -8.58 19.13 -30.18
N LEU A 345 -8.56 18.53 -28.99
CA LEU A 345 -8.20 17.12 -28.85
C LEU A 345 -9.43 16.26 -29.13
N GLN A 346 -9.60 15.86 -30.39
CA GLN A 346 -10.65 14.93 -30.81
C GLN A 346 -10.05 13.72 -31.54
N PRO A 347 -10.56 12.50 -31.26
CA PRO A 347 -10.18 11.33 -32.03
C PRO A 347 -10.65 11.47 -33.48
N ARG A 348 -9.84 11.00 -34.42
CA ARG A 348 -10.25 10.85 -35.81
C ARG A 348 -11.21 9.67 -35.96
N TRP A 349 -12.00 9.64 -37.03
CA TRP A 349 -12.95 8.56 -37.33
C TRP A 349 -12.36 7.15 -37.12
N HIS A 350 -11.18 6.86 -37.68
CA HIS A 350 -10.56 5.53 -37.56
C HIS A 350 -10.13 5.21 -36.12
N GLN A 351 -9.85 6.23 -35.30
CA GLN A 351 -9.55 6.05 -33.88
C GLN A 351 -10.82 5.72 -33.10
N LEU A 352 -11.95 6.34 -33.43
CA LEU A 352 -13.26 6.01 -32.86
C LEU A 352 -13.70 4.59 -33.20
N VAL A 353 -13.54 4.19 -34.46
CA VAL A 353 -13.78 2.81 -34.90
C VAL A 353 -12.95 1.82 -34.09
N GLY A 354 -11.66 2.11 -33.90
CA GLY A 354 -10.76 1.29 -33.09
C GLY A 354 -11.21 1.18 -31.63
N ILE A 355 -11.59 2.30 -30.99
CA ILE A 355 -12.10 2.31 -29.61
C ILE A 355 -13.36 1.46 -29.50
N TYR A 356 -14.34 1.67 -30.39
CA TYR A 356 -15.60 0.93 -30.38
C TYR A 356 -15.37 -0.58 -30.53
N ARG A 357 -14.56 -1.01 -31.51
CA ARG A 357 -14.23 -2.43 -31.71
C ARG A 357 -13.52 -3.03 -30.51
N MET A 358 -12.62 -2.29 -29.88
CA MET A 358 -11.96 -2.76 -28.68
C MET A 358 -12.95 -2.93 -27.52
N LEU A 359 -13.89 -1.99 -27.34
CA LEU A 359 -14.93 -2.12 -26.31
C LEU A 359 -15.83 -3.33 -26.56
N GLU A 360 -16.30 -3.55 -27.78
CA GLU A 360 -17.09 -4.73 -28.17
C GLU A 360 -16.40 -6.03 -27.76
N ARG A 361 -15.11 -6.19 -28.09
CA ARG A 361 -14.32 -7.36 -27.70
C ARG A 361 -14.09 -7.47 -26.20
N VAL A 362 -13.94 -6.35 -25.49
CA VAL A 362 -13.84 -6.33 -24.03
C VAL A 362 -15.13 -6.84 -23.38
N PHE A 363 -16.30 -6.42 -23.89
CA PHE A 363 -17.61 -6.91 -23.42
C PHE A 363 -17.80 -8.41 -23.72
N GLU A 364 -17.27 -8.91 -24.83
CA GLU A 364 -17.23 -10.34 -25.15
C GLU A 364 -16.21 -11.14 -24.30
N GLY A 365 -15.33 -10.46 -23.55
CA GLY A 365 -14.24 -11.08 -22.81
C GLY A 365 -13.13 -11.65 -23.70
N LYS A 366 -12.97 -11.13 -24.92
CA LYS A 366 -11.96 -11.61 -25.89
C LYS A 366 -10.74 -10.69 -25.94
N PRO A 367 -9.51 -11.25 -26.02
CA PRO A 367 -8.30 -10.46 -26.22
C PRO A 367 -8.26 -9.84 -27.62
N ILE A 368 -7.58 -8.71 -27.75
CA ILE A 368 -7.48 -7.93 -28.99
C ILE A 368 -6.02 -7.80 -29.41
N LEU A 369 -5.75 -7.93 -30.70
CA LEU A 369 -4.47 -7.64 -31.31
C LEU A 369 -4.63 -6.44 -32.27
N LEU A 370 -4.06 -5.29 -31.91
CA LEU A 370 -4.12 -4.06 -32.71
C LEU A 370 -2.88 -3.95 -33.61
N MET A 371 -3.05 -4.15 -34.91
CA MET A 371 -1.96 -4.18 -35.90
C MET A 371 -1.98 -2.98 -36.87
N ASP A 372 -2.58 -1.87 -36.45
CA ASP A 372 -2.63 -0.64 -37.25
C ASP A 372 -1.24 -0.09 -37.56
N GLY A 373 -1.13 0.62 -38.70
CA GLY A 373 0.07 1.33 -39.12
C GLY A 373 0.70 2.22 -38.04
N VAL A 374 2.02 2.39 -38.10
CA VAL A 374 2.77 3.28 -37.18
C VAL A 374 2.28 4.72 -37.37
N GLY A 375 2.06 5.44 -36.25
CA GLY A 375 1.61 6.84 -36.29
C GLY A 375 0.10 7.05 -36.42
N LEU A 376 -0.74 6.00 -36.52
CA LEU A 376 -2.20 6.15 -36.63
C LEU A 376 -2.91 6.51 -35.31
N GLY A 377 -2.16 6.61 -34.20
CA GLY A 377 -2.69 7.00 -32.88
C GLY A 377 -3.22 5.85 -32.04
N LYS A 378 -2.57 4.68 -32.12
CA LYS A 378 -2.87 3.50 -31.27
C LYS A 378 -2.91 3.83 -29.78
N THR A 379 -1.98 4.66 -29.31
CA THR A 379 -1.92 5.12 -27.92
C THR A 379 -3.21 5.82 -27.50
N LEU A 380 -3.72 6.72 -28.35
CA LEU A 380 -4.98 7.41 -28.12
C LEU A 380 -6.15 6.43 -28.05
N GLN A 381 -6.21 5.47 -28.97
CA GLN A 381 -7.28 4.46 -28.99
C GLN A 381 -7.28 3.63 -27.68
N VAL A 382 -6.11 3.17 -27.20
CA VAL A 382 -6.00 2.39 -25.96
C VAL A 382 -6.43 3.22 -24.74
N LEU A 383 -5.98 4.47 -24.65
CA LEU A 383 -6.38 5.36 -23.55
C LEU A 383 -7.86 5.72 -23.62
N GLY A 384 -8.43 5.85 -24.82
CA GLY A 384 -9.86 6.02 -25.03
C GLY A 384 -10.67 4.85 -24.48
N VAL A 385 -10.23 3.61 -24.71
CA VAL A 385 -10.88 2.41 -24.13
C VAL A 385 -10.81 2.43 -22.61
N ILE A 386 -9.66 2.72 -22.02
CA ILE A 386 -9.49 2.82 -20.55
C ILE A 386 -10.45 3.87 -19.97
N ALA A 387 -10.50 5.04 -20.59
CA ALA A 387 -11.37 6.13 -20.17
C ALA A 387 -12.87 5.78 -20.30
N CYS A 388 -13.27 5.15 -21.40
CA CYS A 388 -14.63 4.67 -21.61
C CYS A 388 -15.02 3.59 -20.58
N LEU A 389 -14.14 2.66 -20.24
CA LEU A 389 -14.43 1.64 -19.22
C LEU A 389 -14.64 2.24 -17.83
N ALA A 390 -13.80 3.21 -17.44
CA ALA A 390 -13.99 3.94 -16.20
C ALA A 390 -15.34 4.69 -16.20
N TYR A 391 -15.67 5.38 -17.29
CA TYR A 391 -16.94 6.09 -17.46
C TYR A 391 -18.16 5.15 -17.41
N TYR A 392 -18.11 4.04 -18.16
CA TYR A 392 -19.17 3.03 -18.20
C TYR A 392 -19.45 2.43 -16.83
N ARG A 393 -18.39 2.27 -16.00
CA ARG A 393 -18.56 1.83 -14.62
C ARG A 393 -19.41 2.80 -13.80
N TYR A 394 -19.19 4.11 -13.93
CA TYR A 394 -19.98 5.14 -13.26
C TYR A 394 -21.42 5.19 -13.78
N VAL A 395 -21.60 5.15 -15.10
CA VAL A 395 -22.93 5.14 -15.74
C VAL A 395 -23.74 3.94 -15.25
N TYR A 396 -23.16 2.74 -15.29
CA TYR A 396 -23.83 1.51 -14.85
C TYR A 396 -24.12 1.52 -13.35
N ALA A 397 -23.22 2.07 -12.52
CA ALA A 397 -23.46 2.19 -11.09
C ALA A 397 -24.73 3.01 -10.78
N LYS A 398 -24.97 4.08 -11.55
CA LYS A 398 -26.17 4.94 -11.45
C LYS A 398 -27.40 4.37 -12.15
N LYS A 399 -27.28 4.02 -13.43
CA LYS A 399 -28.41 3.68 -14.34
C LYS A 399 -28.70 2.19 -14.47
N LYS A 400 -27.81 1.32 -13.98
CA LYS A 400 -27.89 -0.15 -14.12
C LYS A 400 -27.91 -0.67 -15.57
N ALA A 401 -27.50 0.18 -16.51
CA ALA A 401 -27.29 -0.12 -17.91
C ALA A 401 -26.04 0.61 -18.40
N PHE A 402 -25.33 0.02 -19.37
CA PHE A 402 -24.24 0.71 -20.06
C PHE A 402 -24.81 1.69 -21.10
N PRO A 403 -24.03 2.69 -21.54
CA PRO A 403 -24.51 3.61 -22.56
C PRO A 403 -24.34 3.01 -23.98
N GLY A 404 -25.10 3.55 -24.93
CA GLY A 404 -25.00 3.18 -26.35
C GLY A 404 -25.40 1.73 -26.65
N ASP A 405 -24.71 1.11 -27.62
CA ASP A 405 -24.98 -0.26 -28.06
C ASP A 405 -24.77 -1.30 -26.95
N PHE A 406 -24.10 -0.94 -25.86
CA PHE A 406 -23.75 -1.85 -24.78
C PHE A 406 -24.84 -1.95 -23.70
N ALA A 407 -25.95 -1.20 -23.79
CA ALA A 407 -26.95 -1.08 -22.74
C ALA A 407 -27.54 -2.39 -22.21
N GLY A 408 -27.72 -3.38 -23.10
CA GLY A 408 -28.23 -4.71 -22.74
C GLY A 408 -27.17 -5.69 -22.21
N LEU A 409 -25.89 -5.32 -22.25
CA LEU A 409 -24.79 -6.21 -21.90
C LEU A 409 -24.44 -6.14 -20.41
N LYS A 410 -23.75 -7.18 -19.93
CA LYS A 410 -23.22 -7.28 -18.56
C LYS A 410 -21.85 -7.93 -18.58
N PHE A 411 -20.96 -7.48 -17.71
CA PHE A 411 -19.71 -8.20 -17.46
C PHE A 411 -19.96 -9.44 -16.62
N ASN A 412 -19.04 -10.41 -16.71
CA ASN A 412 -19.02 -11.59 -15.85
C ASN A 412 -18.49 -11.26 -14.44
N THR A 413 -19.19 -10.37 -13.76
CA THR A 413 -18.94 -9.91 -12.39
C THR A 413 -20.23 -10.06 -11.58
N PRO A 414 -20.15 -10.20 -10.23
CA PRO A 414 -21.33 -10.39 -9.40
C PRO A 414 -22.40 -9.29 -9.53
N ASP A 415 -21.97 -8.06 -9.85
CA ASP A 415 -22.84 -6.89 -10.03
C ASP A 415 -23.16 -6.58 -11.50
N GLY A 416 -22.59 -7.34 -12.45
CA GLY A 416 -22.74 -7.13 -13.89
C GLY A 416 -22.01 -5.91 -14.45
N ASN A 417 -21.26 -5.18 -13.61
CA ASN A 417 -20.56 -3.95 -13.98
C ASN A 417 -19.10 -4.23 -14.39
N VAL A 418 -18.45 -3.27 -15.07
CA VAL A 418 -17.00 -3.28 -15.32
C VAL A 418 -16.25 -3.50 -14.00
N PRO A 419 -15.31 -4.47 -13.91
CA PRO A 419 -14.61 -4.76 -12.66
C PRO A 419 -13.76 -3.57 -12.17
N ASP A 420 -13.75 -3.35 -10.84
CA ASP A 420 -12.98 -2.27 -10.20
C ASP A 420 -11.50 -2.64 -10.03
N LEU A 421 -10.76 -2.65 -11.13
CA LEU A 421 -9.36 -3.05 -11.15
C LEU A 421 -8.52 -1.98 -11.85
N SER A 422 -7.25 -1.90 -11.46
CA SER A 422 -6.30 -1.00 -12.10
C SER A 422 -5.87 -1.50 -13.47
N HIS A 423 -5.53 -0.56 -14.35
CA HIS A 423 -5.02 -0.86 -15.68
C HIS A 423 -3.49 -1.01 -15.64
N VAL A 424 -2.96 -2.00 -16.36
CA VAL A 424 -1.52 -2.21 -16.48
C VAL A 424 -1.11 -2.04 -17.93
N ILE A 425 -0.22 -1.08 -18.19
CA ILE A 425 0.40 -0.85 -19.49
C ILE A 425 1.86 -1.30 -19.39
N VAL A 426 2.24 -2.29 -20.20
CA VAL A 426 3.62 -2.77 -20.28
C VAL A 426 4.23 -2.30 -21.59
N CYS A 427 5.33 -1.55 -21.53
CA CYS A 427 6.00 -1.02 -22.70
C CYS A 427 7.52 -1.30 -22.68
N PRO A 428 8.18 -1.26 -23.85
CA PRO A 428 9.65 -1.16 -23.92
C PRO A 428 10.17 0.06 -23.15
N VAL A 429 11.36 -0.06 -22.54
CA VAL A 429 11.96 1.00 -21.69
C VAL A 429 12.06 2.34 -22.42
N ASN A 430 12.42 2.31 -23.70
CA ASN A 430 12.57 3.49 -24.55
C ASN A 430 11.25 4.20 -24.88
N LEU A 431 10.12 3.50 -24.77
CA LEU A 431 8.79 4.09 -25.01
C LEU A 431 8.13 4.59 -23.73
N LYS A 432 8.73 4.36 -22.56
CA LYS A 432 8.16 4.74 -21.27
C LYS A 432 7.87 6.24 -21.20
N GLN A 433 8.85 7.08 -21.51
CA GLN A 433 8.67 8.55 -21.49
C GLN A 433 7.61 8.99 -22.48
N GLN A 434 7.56 8.38 -23.66
CA GLN A 434 6.52 8.66 -24.65
C GLN A 434 5.13 8.31 -24.10
N TRP A 435 4.96 7.15 -23.44
CA TRP A 435 3.71 6.80 -22.78
C TRP A 435 3.34 7.78 -21.66
N GLU A 436 4.30 8.18 -20.81
CA GLU A 436 4.06 9.18 -19.77
C GLU A 436 3.58 10.52 -20.36
N SER A 437 4.25 11.01 -21.41
CA SER A 437 3.89 12.25 -22.10
C SER A 437 2.53 12.17 -22.79
N GLU A 438 2.21 11.08 -23.49
CA GLU A 438 0.92 10.92 -24.17
C GLU A 438 -0.25 10.76 -23.18
N ILE A 439 -0.03 10.08 -22.05
CA ILE A 439 -1.03 10.00 -20.98
C ILE A 439 -1.32 11.40 -20.42
N ARG A 440 -0.28 12.18 -20.13
CA ARG A 440 -0.44 13.57 -19.68
C ARG A 440 -1.03 14.49 -20.74
N ARG A 441 -0.74 14.21 -22.02
CA ARG A 441 -1.29 14.94 -23.16
C ARG A 441 -2.78 14.70 -23.34
N PHE A 442 -3.24 13.47 -23.19
CA PHE A 442 -4.63 13.13 -23.51
C PHE A 442 -5.57 13.22 -22.32
N LEU A 443 -5.15 12.80 -21.13
CA LEU A 443 -6.02 12.76 -19.95
C LEU A 443 -5.97 14.08 -19.18
N VAL A 444 -7.12 14.50 -18.66
CA VAL A 444 -7.23 15.67 -17.76
C VAL A 444 -6.42 15.40 -16.49
N PRO A 445 -5.67 16.38 -15.95
CA PRO A 445 -4.99 16.22 -14.67
C PRO A 445 -5.95 15.76 -13.58
N ALA A 446 -5.45 14.94 -12.65
CA ALA A 446 -6.23 14.37 -11.55
C ALA A 446 -7.44 13.50 -11.96
N SER A 447 -7.63 13.17 -13.25
CA SER A 447 -8.68 12.21 -13.67
C SER A 447 -8.24 10.75 -13.55
N PHE A 448 -6.94 10.51 -13.72
CA PHE A 448 -6.29 9.23 -13.52
C PHE A 448 -4.98 9.43 -12.78
N ASP A 449 -4.64 8.52 -11.87
CA ASP A 449 -3.32 8.50 -11.26
C ASP A 449 -2.39 7.58 -12.06
N LEU A 450 -1.23 8.10 -12.46
CA LEU A 450 -0.22 7.36 -13.20
C LEU A 450 0.91 6.89 -12.28
N PHE A 451 1.07 5.57 -12.15
CA PHE A 451 2.11 4.96 -11.32
C PHE A 451 3.17 4.28 -12.20
N PRO A 452 4.36 4.88 -12.34
CA PRO A 452 5.46 4.20 -13.02
C PRO A 452 5.97 3.06 -12.15
N TYR A 453 5.84 1.84 -12.64
CA TYR A 453 6.38 0.64 -12.03
C TYR A 453 7.76 0.31 -12.61
N THR A 454 8.72 1.17 -12.24
CA THR A 454 10.11 1.09 -12.70
C THR A 454 11.08 1.00 -11.52
N GLY A 455 12.23 0.37 -11.73
CA GLY A 455 13.26 0.20 -10.70
C GLY A 455 13.57 -1.26 -10.37
N ARG A 456 14.51 -1.43 -9.44
CA ARG A 456 15.09 -2.70 -9.02
C ARG A 456 14.07 -3.56 -8.28
N LEU A 457 14.21 -4.89 -8.39
CA LEU A 457 13.32 -5.85 -7.73
C LEU A 457 13.11 -5.54 -6.24
N ASP A 458 14.18 -5.17 -5.54
CA ASP A 458 14.18 -4.91 -4.09
C ASP A 458 13.35 -3.67 -3.69
N SER A 459 13.21 -2.70 -4.60
CA SER A 459 12.40 -1.49 -4.40
C SER A 459 10.90 -1.66 -4.71
N ARG A 460 10.53 -2.77 -5.38
CA ARG A 460 9.16 -2.97 -5.86
C ARG A 460 8.16 -3.34 -4.78
N SER A 461 8.59 -3.95 -3.67
CA SER A 461 7.68 -4.24 -2.55
C SER A 461 7.21 -2.96 -1.86
N ALA A 462 8.09 -1.97 -1.73
CA ALA A 462 7.77 -0.68 -1.15
C ALA A 462 6.81 0.11 -2.05
N TRP A 463 6.98 0.04 -3.37
CA TRP A 463 6.10 0.71 -4.34
C TRP A 463 4.60 0.40 -4.13
N TRP A 464 4.25 -0.86 -3.85
CA TRP A 464 2.86 -1.24 -3.60
C TRP A 464 2.29 -0.60 -2.34
N THR A 465 3.08 -0.52 -1.26
CA THR A 465 2.63 -0.01 0.05
C THR A 465 2.80 1.50 0.23
N GLU A 466 3.74 2.12 -0.47
CA GLU A 466 4.15 3.51 -0.25
C GLU A 466 3.70 4.44 -1.38
N LEU A 467 3.32 3.91 -2.54
CA LEU A 467 2.85 4.71 -3.68
C LEU A 467 1.44 4.28 -4.09
N PHE A 468 1.27 3.00 -4.45
CA PHE A 468 0.00 2.55 -5.01
C PHE A 468 -1.16 2.66 -4.02
N THR A 469 -0.98 2.26 -2.75
CA THR A 469 -2.04 2.34 -1.73
C THR A 469 -2.31 3.75 -1.20
N VAL A 470 -1.44 4.73 -1.47
CA VAL A 470 -1.59 6.11 -0.98
C VAL A 470 -2.60 6.89 -1.82
N SER A 471 -2.76 6.54 -3.09
CA SER A 471 -3.75 7.16 -3.97
C SER A 471 -5.16 7.00 -3.45
N LYS A 472 -5.95 8.06 -3.63
CA LYS A 472 -7.36 8.13 -3.27
C LYS A 472 -8.30 7.85 -4.46
N GLN A 473 -7.76 7.73 -5.67
CA GLN A 473 -8.55 7.41 -6.85
C GLN A 473 -9.16 6.01 -6.77
N PRO A 474 -10.34 5.76 -7.33
CA PRO A 474 -10.85 4.42 -7.56
C PRO A 474 -9.86 3.56 -8.35
N LEU A 475 -9.90 2.23 -8.19
CA LEU A 475 -8.93 1.35 -8.84
C LEU A 475 -9.03 1.43 -10.37
N CYS A 476 -10.24 1.54 -10.92
CA CYS A 476 -10.46 1.75 -12.36
C CYS A 476 -9.85 3.04 -12.94
N GLN A 477 -9.42 3.99 -12.09
CA GLN A 477 -8.76 5.23 -12.50
C GLN A 477 -7.26 5.26 -12.15
N ARG A 478 -6.67 4.09 -11.87
CA ARG A 478 -5.22 3.94 -11.64
C ARG A 478 -4.57 3.22 -12.81
N ILE A 479 -3.58 3.88 -13.42
CA ILE A 479 -2.79 3.33 -14.52
C ILE A 479 -1.40 2.98 -14.00
N ILE A 480 -1.02 1.71 -14.09
CA ILE A 480 0.32 1.23 -13.78
C ILE A 480 1.11 1.15 -15.09
N LEU A 481 2.19 1.94 -15.20
CA LEU A 481 3.07 1.94 -16.37
C LEU A 481 4.37 1.17 -16.05
N ALA A 482 4.50 -0.03 -16.59
CA ALA A 482 5.62 -0.93 -16.35
C ALA A 482 6.52 -1.07 -17.59
N THR A 483 7.79 -1.38 -17.36
CA THR A 483 8.75 -1.73 -18.42
C THR A 483 8.97 -3.24 -18.51
N GLN A 484 9.20 -3.75 -19.73
CA GLN A 484 9.46 -5.18 -19.96
C GLN A 484 10.68 -5.72 -19.18
N THR A 485 11.73 -4.91 -19.05
CA THR A 485 12.93 -5.25 -18.29
C THR A 485 12.92 -4.55 -16.93
N VAL A 486 13.44 -5.26 -15.93
CA VAL A 486 13.82 -4.68 -14.64
C VAL A 486 15.05 -3.82 -14.87
N SER A 487 15.05 -2.56 -14.41
CA SER A 487 16.27 -1.76 -14.35
C SER A 487 17.20 -2.39 -13.30
N GLU A 488 18.41 -2.78 -13.71
CA GLU A 488 19.39 -3.45 -12.82
C GLU A 488 19.86 -2.60 -11.63
#